data_AF-A0A5C3E1M8-F1
#
_entry.id   AF-A0A5C3E1M8-F1
#
_cell.length_a   1.000
_cell.length_b   1.000
_cell.length_c   1.000
_cell.angle_alpha   90.00
_cell.angle_beta   90.00
_cell.angle_gamma   90.00
#
_symmetry.space_group_name_H-M   'P 1'
#
loop_
_entity.id
_entity.type
_entity.pdbx_description
1 polymer ?
#
loop_
_entity_poly.entity_id
_entity_poly.type
_entity_poly.pdbx_seq_one_letter_code
_entity_poly.pdbx_strand_id
1 'polypeptide(L)'
;MVNGSHHAEHSSSPPRPPPPPPPPPLPSSPHAAASFLSTLDRIRTVLARTASDETLLRDDAWPSILKRIHGALDTGKPITGAGPNRGLPMNVVVQTLKASWHVDGTWPIGPNAMQHLEAQSKIRADKDKGPEGKQDPSPADVAKMYRERGIEVDEMETVRDDDW
;
A
#
# COMPACT_ATOMS: atom_id res chain seq x y z
N MET A 1 -28.46 103.36 4.13
CA MET A 1 -27.73 102.45 5.03
C MET A 1 -28.71 101.43 5.59
N VAL A 2 -28.73 100.22 5.02
CA VAL A 2 -29.18 99.01 5.71
C VAL A 2 -28.46 97.85 5.01
N ASN A 3 -27.58 97.17 5.75
CA ASN A 3 -26.85 95.98 5.30
C ASN A 3 -27.75 94.76 5.52
N GLY A 4 -27.90 93.92 4.51
CA GLY A 4 -28.60 92.65 4.59
C GLY A 4 -27.87 91.58 3.79
N SER A 5 -26.81 91.01 4.38
CA SER A 5 -26.10 89.84 3.86
C SER A 5 -27.00 88.61 3.87
N HIS A 6 -27.32 88.07 2.70
CA HIS A 6 -27.89 86.73 2.60
C HIS A 6 -26.81 85.76 2.15
N HIS A 7 -26.28 85.00 3.12
CA HIS A 7 -25.50 83.80 2.89
C HIS A 7 -26.38 82.77 2.16
N ALA A 8 -26.01 82.42 0.94
CA ALA A 8 -26.51 81.22 0.27
C ALA A 8 -25.68 80.03 0.77
N GLU A 9 -26.20 79.32 1.77
CA GLU A 9 -25.60 78.06 2.22
C GLU A 9 -25.85 76.97 1.17
N HIS A 10 -24.78 76.61 0.46
CA HIS A 10 -24.73 75.42 -0.38
C HIS A 10 -24.82 74.19 0.54
N SER A 11 -26.00 73.61 0.64
CA SER A 11 -26.21 72.32 1.32
C SER A 11 -25.68 71.19 0.43
N SER A 12 -24.36 71.01 0.40
CA SER A 12 -23.71 69.87 -0.22
C SER A 12 -23.77 68.68 0.75
N SER A 13 -24.74 67.79 0.53
CA SER A 13 -24.75 66.46 1.15
C SER A 13 -23.42 65.75 0.92
N PRO A 14 -22.79 65.14 1.94
CA PRO A 14 -21.57 64.39 1.75
C PRO A 14 -21.81 63.17 0.83
N PRO A 15 -20.82 62.78 0.01
CA PRO A 15 -20.93 61.59 -0.83
C PRO A 15 -21.12 60.35 0.05
N ARG A 16 -22.04 59.46 -0.35
CA ARG A 16 -22.23 58.17 0.34
C ARG A 16 -20.91 57.39 0.30
N PRO A 17 -20.53 56.74 1.42
CA PRO A 17 -19.38 55.85 1.41
C PRO A 17 -19.60 54.71 0.40
N PRO A 18 -18.53 54.20 -0.23
CA PRO A 18 -18.63 53.08 -1.14
C PRO A 18 -19.22 51.86 -0.43
N PRO A 19 -19.97 51.00 -1.15
CA PRO A 19 -20.45 49.76 -0.57
C PRO A 19 -19.27 48.91 -0.08
N PRO A 20 -19.41 48.20 1.05
CA PRO A 20 -18.36 47.31 1.52
C PRO A 20 -18.07 46.24 0.45
N PRO A 21 -16.81 45.75 0.36
CA PRO A 21 -16.47 44.64 -0.51
C PRO A 21 -17.36 43.43 -0.19
N PRO A 22 -17.67 42.58 -1.19
CA PRO A 22 -18.41 41.35 -0.95
C PRO A 22 -17.69 40.51 0.10
N PRO A 23 -18.42 39.85 1.02
CA PRO A 23 -17.80 38.99 2.01
C PRO A 23 -16.98 37.90 1.30
N PRO A 24 -15.85 37.47 1.89
CA PRO A 24 -15.10 36.33 1.37
C PRO A 24 -16.02 35.10 1.27
N PRO A 25 -15.82 34.21 0.29
CA PRO A 25 -16.60 32.99 0.18
C PRO A 25 -16.54 32.23 1.51
N LEU A 26 -17.71 31.94 2.08
CA LEU A 26 -17.84 31.17 3.31
C LEU A 26 -17.09 29.83 3.17
N PRO A 27 -16.44 29.33 4.24
CA PRO A 27 -15.78 28.05 4.19
C PRO A 27 -16.77 26.97 3.74
N SER A 28 -16.36 26.15 2.78
CA SER A 28 -17.04 24.94 2.34
C SER A 28 -17.49 24.15 3.57
N SER A 29 -18.74 23.67 3.60
CA SER A 29 -19.40 23.04 4.76
C SER A 29 -18.43 22.28 5.70
N PRO A 30 -18.53 22.48 7.03
CA PRO A 30 -17.63 21.83 7.99
C PRO A 30 -17.77 20.30 8.07
N HIS A 31 -18.68 19.74 7.27
CA HIS A 31 -19.03 18.32 7.26
C HIS A 31 -18.63 17.69 5.93
N ALA A 32 -18.23 16.42 6.02
CA ALA A 32 -18.01 15.62 4.83
C ALA A 32 -19.30 15.55 3.97
N ALA A 33 -19.13 15.43 2.66
CA ALA A 33 -20.24 15.26 1.74
C ALA A 33 -21.03 13.99 2.09
N ALA A 34 -22.36 14.02 1.96
CA ALA A 34 -23.21 12.87 2.23
C ALA A 34 -22.79 11.64 1.41
N SER A 35 -22.40 11.83 0.15
CA SER A 35 -21.88 10.77 -0.72
C SER A 35 -20.60 10.11 -0.19
N PHE A 36 -19.72 10.88 0.45
CA PHE A 36 -18.52 10.35 1.08
C PHE A 36 -18.87 9.50 2.30
N LEU A 37 -19.80 9.97 3.13
CA LEU A 37 -20.27 9.21 4.30
C LEU A 37 -20.96 7.90 3.89
N SER A 38 -21.83 7.93 2.89
CA SER A 38 -22.45 6.71 2.34
C SER A 38 -21.42 5.76 1.75
N THR A 39 -20.37 6.28 1.12
CA THR A 39 -19.26 5.46 0.60
C THR A 39 -18.49 4.79 1.75
N LEU A 40 -18.18 5.53 2.81
CA LEU A 40 -17.51 4.98 3.99
C LEU A 40 -18.33 3.89 4.67
N ASP A 41 -19.64 4.09 4.78
CA ASP A 41 -20.54 3.10 5.39
C ASP A 41 -20.59 1.81 4.57
N ARG A 42 -20.66 1.94 3.24
CA ARG A 42 -20.55 0.81 2.31
C ARG A 42 -19.23 0.07 2.48
N ILE A 43 -18.11 0.79 2.58
CA ILE A 43 -16.78 0.19 2.76
C ILE A 43 -16.73 -0.62 4.06
N ARG A 44 -17.20 -0.03 5.17
CA ARG A 44 -17.25 -0.71 6.48
C ARG A 44 -18.10 -1.97 6.44
N THR A 45 -19.26 -1.89 5.80
CA THR A 45 -20.17 -3.03 5.66
C THR A 45 -19.52 -4.17 4.87
N VAL A 46 -18.86 -3.85 3.74
CA VAL A 46 -18.15 -4.84 2.93
C VAL A 46 -17.01 -5.48 3.73
N LEU A 47 -16.17 -4.67 4.39
CA LEU A 47 -15.06 -5.15 5.21
C LEU A 47 -15.52 -6.04 6.36
N ALA A 48 -16.62 -5.69 7.04
CA ALA A 48 -17.19 -6.49 8.11
C ALA A 48 -17.73 -7.84 7.59
N ARG A 49 -18.39 -7.84 6.44
CA ARG A 49 -18.93 -9.05 5.81
C ARG A 49 -17.83 -10.04 5.40
N THR A 50 -16.70 -9.54 4.90
CA THR A 50 -15.61 -10.36 4.37
C THR A 50 -14.47 -10.58 5.36
N ALA A 51 -14.60 -10.13 6.61
CA ALA A 51 -13.52 -10.19 7.61
C ALA A 51 -13.04 -11.63 7.91
N SER A 52 -13.91 -12.62 7.77
CA SER A 52 -13.64 -14.01 8.12
C SER A 52 -13.46 -14.94 6.91
N ASP A 53 -13.62 -14.43 5.69
CA ASP A 53 -13.62 -15.25 4.47
C ASP A 53 -12.71 -14.64 3.41
N GLU A 54 -11.57 -15.29 3.19
CA GLU A 54 -10.56 -14.87 2.22
C GLU A 54 -11.07 -14.90 0.79
N THR A 55 -11.93 -15.87 0.45
CA THR A 55 -12.47 -16.00 -0.91
C THR A 55 -13.41 -14.85 -1.21
N LEU A 56 -14.31 -14.51 -0.28
CA LEU A 56 -15.18 -13.34 -0.43
C LEU A 56 -14.39 -12.03 -0.42
N LEU A 57 -13.33 -11.94 0.39
CA LEU A 57 -12.46 -10.77 0.40
C LEU A 57 -11.77 -10.59 -0.97
N ARG A 58 -11.16 -11.66 -1.50
CA ARG A 58 -10.36 -11.64 -2.73
C ARG A 58 -11.21 -11.52 -3.99
N ASP A 59 -12.30 -12.26 -4.06
CA ASP A 59 -13.06 -12.44 -5.30
C ASP A 59 -14.23 -11.44 -5.42
N ASP A 60 -14.72 -10.87 -4.30
CA ASP A 60 -15.83 -9.89 -4.29
C ASP A 60 -15.41 -8.51 -3.77
N ALA A 61 -15.01 -8.40 -2.49
CA ALA A 61 -14.74 -7.09 -1.87
C ALA A 61 -13.55 -6.35 -2.49
N TRP A 62 -12.49 -7.08 -2.84
CA TRP A 62 -11.27 -6.51 -3.40
C TRP A 62 -11.49 -5.84 -4.77
N PRO A 63 -11.98 -6.54 -5.81
CA PRO A 63 -12.19 -5.92 -7.12
C PRO A 63 -13.28 -4.85 -7.10
N SER A 64 -14.29 -4.99 -6.23
CA SER A 64 -15.46 -4.09 -6.24
C SER A 64 -15.21 -2.73 -5.59
N ILE A 65 -14.47 -2.68 -4.47
CA ILE A 65 -14.31 -1.43 -3.71
C ILE A 65 -12.91 -1.20 -3.15
N LEU A 66 -12.24 -2.23 -2.60
CA LEU A 66 -10.99 -2.03 -1.86
C LEU A 66 -9.80 -1.71 -2.78
N LYS A 67 -9.74 -2.29 -3.99
CA LYS A 67 -8.66 -2.02 -4.95
C LYS A 67 -8.58 -0.53 -5.34
N ARG A 68 -9.72 0.15 -5.47
CA ARG A 68 -9.76 1.58 -5.78
C ARG A 68 -9.24 2.43 -4.61
N ILE A 69 -9.59 2.04 -3.38
CA ILE A 69 -9.14 2.71 -2.16
C ILE A 69 -7.65 2.50 -1.97
N HIS A 70 -7.16 1.28 -2.16
CA HIS A 70 -5.73 0.97 -2.12
C HIS A 70 -4.93 1.81 -3.11
N GLY A 71 -5.36 1.90 -4.37
CA GLY A 71 -4.69 2.76 -5.35
C GLY A 71 -4.74 4.26 -5.01
N ALA A 72 -5.81 4.72 -4.34
CA ALA A 72 -5.87 6.09 -3.85
C ALA A 72 -4.86 6.35 -2.70
N LEU A 73 -4.66 5.35 -1.83
CA LEU A 73 -3.66 5.39 -0.76
C LEU A 73 -2.24 5.40 -1.33
N ASP A 74 -1.94 4.54 -2.32
CA ASP A 74 -0.61 4.46 -2.95
C ASP A 74 -0.21 5.76 -3.64
N THR A 75 -1.19 6.47 -4.22
CA THR A 75 -0.93 7.72 -4.96
C THR A 75 -0.89 8.95 -4.06
N GLY A 76 -1.28 8.84 -2.79
CA GLY A 76 -1.39 9.97 -1.85
C GLY A 76 -2.39 11.06 -2.27
N LYS A 77 -3.26 10.78 -3.24
CA LYS A 77 -4.20 11.77 -3.76
C LYS A 77 -5.30 12.07 -2.73
N PRO A 78 -5.63 13.35 -2.49
CA PRO A 78 -6.70 13.69 -1.56
C PRO A 78 -8.05 13.18 -2.06
N ILE A 79 -8.83 12.60 -1.16
CA ILE A 79 -10.16 12.06 -1.50
C ILE A 79 -11.18 13.19 -1.50
N THR A 80 -11.88 13.32 -2.63
CA THR A 80 -12.96 14.29 -2.82
C THR A 80 -14.12 14.03 -1.87
N GLY A 81 -14.67 15.10 -1.28
CA GLY A 81 -15.87 15.01 -0.44
C GLY A 81 -15.61 14.71 1.05
N ALA A 82 -14.36 14.54 1.49
CA ALA A 82 -14.04 14.32 2.91
C ALA A 82 -14.24 15.58 3.80
N GLY A 83 -14.44 16.75 3.19
CA GLY A 83 -14.64 18.01 3.90
C GLY A 83 -13.34 18.53 4.55
N PRO A 84 -13.41 19.27 5.67
CA PRO A 84 -12.22 19.75 6.40
C PRO A 84 -11.36 18.60 6.95
N ASN A 85 -11.99 17.44 7.20
CA ASN A 85 -11.33 16.21 7.56
C ASN A 85 -10.66 15.64 6.31
N ARG A 86 -9.45 16.09 6.03
CA ARG A 86 -8.68 15.61 4.86
C ARG A 86 -8.37 14.12 5.04
N GLY A 87 -8.99 13.25 4.23
CA GLY A 87 -8.56 11.86 4.06
C GLY A 87 -9.57 10.79 4.51
N LEU A 88 -9.09 9.54 4.54
CA LEU A 88 -9.87 8.39 5.00
C LEU A 88 -9.75 8.21 6.50
N PRO A 89 -10.81 7.71 7.17
CA PRO A 89 -10.70 7.24 8.54
C PRO A 89 -9.59 6.19 8.68
N MET A 90 -8.74 6.33 9.70
CA MET A 90 -7.57 5.47 9.91
C MET A 90 -7.92 3.97 9.96
N ASN A 91 -9.07 3.61 10.55
CA ASN A 91 -9.52 2.22 10.59
C ASN A 91 -9.77 1.62 9.20
N VAL A 92 -10.31 2.41 8.26
CA VAL A 92 -10.55 2.00 6.88
C VAL A 92 -9.22 1.79 6.15
N VAL A 93 -8.24 2.67 6.39
CA VAL A 93 -6.89 2.54 5.83
C VAL A 93 -6.25 1.25 6.30
N VAL A 94 -6.19 1.02 7.61
CA VAL A 94 -5.59 -0.19 8.19
C VAL A 94 -6.27 -1.46 7.67
N GLN A 95 -7.60 -1.49 7.61
CA GLN A 95 -8.33 -2.65 7.11
C GLN A 95 -8.11 -2.89 5.60
N THR A 96 -8.00 -1.82 4.80
CA THR A 96 -7.71 -1.92 3.37
C THR A 96 -6.30 -2.47 3.13
N LEU A 97 -5.32 -2.01 3.90
CA LEU A 97 -3.93 -2.51 3.82
C LEU A 97 -3.81 -3.96 4.30
N LYS A 98 -4.50 -4.34 5.37
CA LYS A 98 -4.56 -5.75 5.77
C LYS A 98 -5.17 -6.61 4.66
N ALA A 99 -6.27 -6.14 4.07
CA ALA A 99 -6.91 -6.84 2.96
C ALA A 99 -5.98 -7.02 1.75
N SER A 100 -5.09 -6.07 1.47
CA SER A 100 -4.14 -6.19 0.36
C SER A 100 -3.16 -7.35 0.57
N TRP A 101 -2.63 -7.50 1.78
CA TRP A 101 -1.75 -8.62 2.14
C TRP A 101 -2.45 -9.97 2.11
N HIS A 102 -3.75 -9.99 2.35
CA HIS A 102 -4.55 -11.20 2.21
C HIS A 102 -4.75 -11.57 0.73
N VAL A 103 -5.01 -10.58 -0.13
CA VAL A 103 -5.21 -10.81 -1.56
C VAL A 103 -3.93 -11.20 -2.30
N ASP A 104 -2.79 -10.61 -1.96
CA ASP A 104 -1.51 -10.92 -2.59
C ASP A 104 -0.88 -12.23 -2.09
N GLY A 105 -1.50 -12.86 -1.08
CA GLY A 105 -1.05 -14.11 -0.48
C GLY A 105 0.15 -13.95 0.46
N THR A 106 0.55 -12.72 0.79
CA THR A 106 1.60 -12.42 1.77
C THR A 106 1.13 -12.76 3.18
N TRP A 107 -0.18 -12.70 3.45
CA TRP A 107 -0.75 -13.02 4.75
C TRP A 107 -2.02 -13.87 4.63
N PRO A 108 -2.01 -15.16 4.99
CA PRO A 108 -3.22 -15.99 4.90
C PRO A 108 -4.25 -15.66 5.99
N ILE A 109 -5.54 -15.78 5.67
CA ILE A 109 -6.65 -15.64 6.65
C ILE A 109 -7.09 -17.04 7.12
N GLY A 110 -7.37 -17.16 8.41
CA GLY A 110 -8.14 -18.29 8.96
C GLY A 110 -7.33 -19.31 9.76
N PRO A 111 -8.00 -20.35 10.29
CA PRO A 111 -7.40 -21.30 11.24
C PRO A 111 -6.26 -22.14 10.63
N ASN A 112 -6.22 -22.29 9.30
CA ASN A 112 -5.19 -23.04 8.59
C ASN A 112 -4.09 -22.14 7.99
N ALA A 113 -4.09 -20.84 8.32
CA ALA A 113 -3.15 -19.86 7.78
C ALA A 113 -1.68 -20.28 7.90
N MET A 114 -1.30 -20.85 9.05
CA MET A 114 0.05 -21.35 9.30
C MET A 114 0.46 -22.51 8.39
N GLN A 115 -0.47 -23.44 8.11
CA GLN A 115 -0.21 -24.59 7.24
C GLN A 115 0.01 -24.15 5.78
N HIS A 116 -0.77 -23.17 5.33
CA HIS A 116 -0.61 -22.58 4.00
C HIS A 116 0.73 -21.85 3.87
N LEU A 117 1.17 -21.15 4.92
CA LEU A 117 2.47 -20.49 4.96
C LEU A 117 3.62 -21.49 4.89
N GLU A 118 3.54 -22.58 5.64
CA GLU A 118 4.55 -23.65 5.64
C GLU A 118 4.62 -24.33 4.27
N ALA A 119 3.48 -24.63 3.65
CA ALA A 119 3.43 -25.20 2.31
C ALA A 119 4.07 -24.26 1.27
N GLN A 120 3.77 -22.96 1.32
CA GLN A 120 4.39 -21.98 0.44
C GLN A 120 5.90 -21.83 0.70
N SER A 121 6.36 -21.91 1.95
CA SER A 121 7.79 -21.86 2.25
C SER A 121 8.54 -23.06 1.68
N LYS A 122 7.95 -24.26 1.71
CA LYS A 122 8.54 -25.47 1.10
C LYS A 122 8.66 -25.32 -0.40
N ILE A 123 7.60 -24.84 -1.07
CA ILE A 123 7.62 -24.59 -2.51
C ILE A 123 8.69 -23.56 -2.91
N ARG A 124 8.89 -22.50 -2.11
CA ARG A 124 9.94 -21.50 -2.35
C ARG A 124 11.33 -22.08 -2.12
N ALA A 125 11.53 -22.83 -1.04
CA ALA A 125 12.79 -23.51 -0.75
C ALA A 125 13.16 -24.50 -1.86
N ASP A 126 12.19 -25.23 -2.42
CA ASP A 126 12.40 -26.15 -3.53
C ASP A 126 12.77 -25.43 -4.83
N LYS A 127 12.19 -24.24 -5.08
CA LYS A 127 12.53 -23.39 -6.23
C LYS A 127 13.89 -22.72 -6.10
N ASP A 128 14.28 -22.35 -4.89
CA ASP A 128 15.56 -21.72 -4.59
C ASP A 128 16.68 -22.76 -4.39
N LYS A 129 16.34 -24.06 -4.38
CA LYS A 129 17.32 -25.14 -4.48
C LYS A 129 17.99 -25.01 -5.85
N GLY A 130 19.15 -24.35 -5.86
CA GLY A 130 20.01 -24.22 -7.03
C GLY A 130 20.34 -25.58 -7.64
N PRO A 131 20.89 -25.61 -8.86
CA PRO A 131 21.25 -26.86 -9.53
C PRO A 131 22.08 -27.71 -8.56
N GLU A 132 21.70 -28.99 -8.38
CA GLU A 132 22.43 -29.90 -7.51
C GLU A 132 23.90 -29.80 -7.91
N GLY A 133 24.73 -29.35 -6.96
CA GLY A 133 26.16 -29.17 -7.21
C GLY A 133 26.67 -30.45 -7.82
N LYS A 134 27.28 -30.36 -9.01
CA LYS A 134 27.90 -31.53 -9.64
C LYS A 134 28.77 -32.17 -8.57
N GLN A 135 28.40 -33.38 -8.16
CA GLN A 135 29.13 -34.12 -7.15
C GLN A 135 30.57 -34.21 -7.66
N ASP A 136 31.52 -33.69 -6.89
CA ASP A 136 32.91 -33.70 -7.31
C ASP A 136 33.30 -35.15 -7.64
N PRO A 137 33.93 -35.40 -8.80
CA PRO A 137 34.31 -36.75 -9.18
C PRO A 137 35.22 -37.33 -8.11
N SER A 138 35.01 -38.61 -7.78
CA SER A 138 35.86 -39.24 -6.78
C SER A 138 37.32 -39.20 -7.25
N PRO A 139 38.30 -39.16 -6.34
CA PRO A 139 39.71 -39.19 -6.72
C PRO A 139 40.07 -40.39 -7.63
N ALA A 140 39.33 -41.50 -7.51
CA ALA A 140 39.47 -42.67 -8.37
C ALA A 140 38.96 -42.41 -9.81
N ASP A 141 37.83 -41.71 -9.96
CA ASP A 141 37.28 -41.33 -11.27
C ASP A 141 38.19 -40.35 -12.00
N VAL A 142 38.79 -39.42 -11.23
CA VAL A 142 39.81 -38.49 -11.74
C VAL A 142 41.02 -39.28 -12.24
N ALA A 143 41.58 -40.17 -11.43
CA ALA A 143 42.73 -40.99 -11.81
C ALA A 143 42.46 -41.83 -13.07
N LYS A 144 41.25 -42.39 -13.21
CA LYS A 144 40.84 -43.13 -14.41
C LYS A 144 40.88 -42.25 -15.66
N MET A 145 40.33 -41.03 -15.61
CA MET A 145 40.35 -40.11 -16.75
C MET A 145 41.77 -39.69 -17.16
N TYR A 146 42.69 -39.52 -16.20
CA TYR A 146 44.09 -39.21 -16.52
C TYR A 146 44.80 -40.39 -17.20
N ARG A 147 44.58 -41.62 -16.74
CA ARG A 147 45.13 -42.83 -17.40
C ARG A 147 44.59 -43.02 -18.81
N GLU A 148 43.30 -42.76 -19.04
CA GLU A 148 42.70 -42.81 -20.38
C GLU A 148 43.29 -41.77 -21.34
N ARG A 149 43.86 -40.67 -20.81
CA ARG A 149 44.58 -39.65 -21.58
C ARG A 149 46.07 -39.97 -21.77
N GLY A 150 46.52 -41.15 -21.36
CA GLY A 150 47.92 -41.58 -21.43
C GLY A 150 48.82 -40.91 -20.40
N ILE A 151 48.25 -40.32 -19.34
CA ILE A 151 49.01 -39.74 -18.22
C ILE A 151 49.13 -40.82 -17.15
N GLU A 152 50.37 -41.17 -16.81
CA GLU A 152 50.67 -42.12 -15.75
C GLU A 152 50.32 -41.51 -14.39
N VAL A 153 49.43 -42.18 -13.65
CA VAL A 153 49.02 -41.79 -12.30
C VAL A 153 49.33 -42.96 -11.39
N ASP A 154 50.29 -42.74 -10.49
CA ASP A 154 50.72 -43.69 -9.47
C ASP A 154 49.53 -44.20 -8.61
N GLU A 155 49.70 -45.37 -8.00
CA GLU A 155 48.68 -45.95 -7.14
C GLU A 155 48.39 -45.07 -5.92
N MET A 156 47.15 -45.10 -5.44
CA MET A 156 46.75 -44.33 -4.26
C MET A 156 47.57 -44.76 -3.05
N GLU A 157 48.45 -43.88 -2.60
CA GLU A 157 49.10 -44.01 -1.32
C GLU A 157 48.14 -43.54 -0.22
N THR A 158 47.59 -44.46 0.56
CA THR A 158 46.89 -44.12 1.80
C THR A 158 47.92 -43.62 2.81
N VAL A 159 48.08 -42.30 2.88
CA VAL A 159 48.82 -41.66 3.97
C VAL A 159 48.05 -41.93 5.26
N ARG A 160 48.66 -42.72 6.15
CA ARG A 160 48.17 -42.82 7.53
C ARG A 160 48.43 -41.48 8.19
N ASP A 161 47.38 -40.88 8.73
CA ASP A 161 47.49 -39.79 9.70
C ASP A 161 48.10 -40.35 11.00
N ASP A 162 49.37 -40.74 10.97
CA ASP A 162 50.13 -41.06 12.18
C ASP A 162 50.72 -39.75 12.71
N ASP A 163 50.09 -39.29 13.79
CA ASP A 163 50.53 -38.33 14.82
C ASP A 163 51.28 -37.06 14.38
N TRP A 164 50.58 -35.92 14.50
CA TRP A 164 51.18 -34.60 14.64
C TRP A 164 52.04 -34.46 15.91
#